data_AF-Q8MPC7-F1
#
_entry.id   AF-Q8MPC7-F1
#
_cell.length_a   1.000
_cell.length_b   1.000
_cell.length_c   1.000
_cell.angle_alpha   90.00
_cell.angle_beta   90.00
_cell.angle_gamma   90.00
#
_symmetry.space_group_name_H-M   'P 1'
#
loop_
_entity.id
_entity.type
_entity.pdbx_description
1 polymer ?
#
loop_
_entity_poly.entity_id
_entity_poly.type
_entity_poly.pdbx_seq_one_letter_code
_entity_poly.pdbx_strand_id
1 'polypeptide(L)'
;MTVPTVRMRRYKFTLPKSVNTPGPLTERGIQGFVTYISSWLLFGIYLVWAYVPHQYLHSLGITYPPSRWWAIVIPWSLLVALFGGVGIYLWMNRYLVHPLSSINLVCDATNSDLGLLLRKDDSEEDRQMFESQQQRYTFIPDGGVMPPTLDLSLDWVNKQLYLHSQSHSV
;
A
#
# COMPACT_ATOMS: atom_id res chain seq x y z
N MET A 1 -31.66 40.82 -1.01
CA MET A 1 -30.22 40.57 -1.26
C MET A 1 -30.10 39.44 -2.26
N THR A 2 -29.61 39.72 -3.46
CA THR A 2 -29.50 38.75 -4.56
C THR A 2 -28.25 37.91 -4.40
N VAL A 3 -28.41 36.60 -4.14
CA VAL A 3 -27.27 35.67 -4.03
C VAL A 3 -26.66 35.46 -5.42
N PRO A 4 -25.35 35.67 -5.61
CA PRO A 4 -24.71 35.44 -6.89
C PRO A 4 -24.70 33.94 -7.20
N THR A 5 -25.40 33.53 -8.25
CA THR A 5 -25.37 32.17 -8.80
C THR A 5 -24.01 31.88 -9.40
N VAL A 6 -23.17 31.15 -8.67
CA VAL A 6 -21.87 30.66 -9.15
C VAL A 6 -22.12 29.55 -10.17
N ARG A 7 -22.02 29.87 -11.46
CA ARG A 7 -22.19 28.91 -12.55
C ARG A 7 -20.89 28.13 -12.76
N MET A 8 -20.77 26.97 -12.13
CA MET A 8 -19.60 26.10 -12.29
C MET A 8 -19.61 25.39 -13.65
N ARG A 9 -18.54 25.53 -14.44
CA ARG A 9 -18.31 24.72 -15.65
C ARG A 9 -17.92 23.31 -15.21
N ARG A 10 -18.69 22.31 -15.64
CA ARG A 10 -18.25 20.91 -15.52
C ARG A 10 -17.13 20.67 -16.53
N TYR A 11 -15.90 20.56 -16.04
CA TYR A 11 -14.80 20.07 -16.84
C TYR A 11 -14.89 18.54 -16.91
N LYS A 12 -14.99 17.98 -18.11
CA LYS A 12 -14.80 16.53 -18.31
C LYS A 12 -13.30 16.25 -18.24
N PHE A 13 -12.82 15.98 -17.02
CA PHE A 13 -11.45 15.58 -16.80
C PHE A 13 -11.31 14.09 -17.12
N THR A 14 -10.76 13.77 -18.29
CA THR A 14 -10.38 12.39 -18.65
C THR A 14 -8.90 12.23 -18.36
N LEU A 15 -8.56 11.52 -17.28
CA LEU A 15 -7.17 11.20 -16.97
C LEU A 15 -6.59 10.28 -18.06
N PRO A 16 -5.34 10.51 -18.51
CA PRO A 16 -4.64 9.53 -19.32
C PRO A 16 -4.57 8.21 -18.54
N LYS A 17 -5.02 7.12 -19.17
CA LYS A 17 -5.05 5.80 -18.55
C LYS A 17 -3.60 5.32 -18.40
N SER A 18 -3.07 5.38 -17.18
CA SER A 18 -1.72 4.94 -16.86
C SER A 18 -1.51 3.48 -17.25
N VAL A 19 -0.35 3.12 -17.81
CA VAL A 19 0.01 1.71 -18.08
C VAL A 19 -0.02 0.87 -16.79
N ASN A 20 0.15 1.52 -15.64
CA ASN A 20 0.06 0.92 -14.32
C ASN A 20 -1.32 1.06 -13.65
N THR A 21 -2.38 1.40 -14.39
CA THR A 21 -3.73 1.54 -13.81
C THR A 21 -4.12 0.24 -13.08
N PRO A 22 -4.62 0.28 -11.84
CA PRO A 22 -5.02 -0.91 -11.07
C PRO A 22 -6.25 -1.65 -11.65
N GLY A 23 -6.70 -1.28 -12.84
CA GLY A 23 -7.84 -1.91 -13.50
C GLY A 23 -7.57 -3.38 -13.89
N PRO A 24 -8.62 -4.13 -14.25
CA PRO A 24 -8.49 -5.52 -14.67
C PRO A 24 -7.76 -5.57 -16.03
N LEU A 25 -6.44 -5.74 -15.98
CA LEU A 25 -5.64 -6.09 -17.14
C LEU A 25 -5.62 -7.61 -17.28
N THR A 26 -6.01 -8.10 -18.45
CA THR A 26 -5.96 -9.52 -18.80
C THR A 26 -4.57 -10.12 -18.63
N GLU A 27 -3.52 -9.34 -18.91
CA GLU A 27 -2.12 -9.73 -18.72
C GLU A 27 -1.79 -10.07 -17.25
N ARG A 28 -2.28 -9.27 -16.29
CA ARG A 28 -2.09 -9.52 -14.85
C ARG A 28 -2.82 -10.78 -14.39
N GLY A 29 -4.01 -11.04 -14.94
CA GLY A 29 -4.78 -12.25 -14.66
C GLY A 29 -4.05 -13.52 -15.12
N ILE A 30 -3.41 -13.48 -16.29
CA ILE A 30 -2.64 -14.61 -16.83
C ILE A 30 -1.42 -14.91 -15.96
N GLN A 31 -0.67 -13.89 -15.55
CA GLN A 31 0.50 -14.08 -14.67
C GLN A 31 0.11 -14.72 -13.33
N GLY A 32 -0.97 -14.27 -12.70
CA GLY A 32 -1.52 -14.88 -11.48
C GLY A 32 -1.95 -16.33 -11.68
N PHE A 33 -2.57 -16.64 -12.82
CA PHE A 33 -3.00 -18.00 -13.13
C PHE A 33 -1.81 -18.96 -13.35
N VAL A 34 -0.80 -18.54 -14.12
CA VAL A 34 0.40 -19.36 -14.38
C VAL A 34 1.17 -19.62 -13.09
N THR A 35 1.34 -18.59 -12.24
CA THR A 35 2.01 -18.74 -10.94
C THR A 35 1.22 -19.63 -9.99
N TYR A 36 -0.11 -19.57 -9.99
CA TYR A 36 -0.97 -20.47 -9.22
C TYR A 36 -0.76 -21.94 -9.62
N ILE A 37 -0.88 -22.27 -10.91
CA ILE A 37 -0.68 -23.66 -11.38
C ILE A 37 0.75 -24.13 -11.10
N SER A 38 1.75 -23.28 -11.35
CA SER A 38 3.15 -23.60 -11.05
C SER A 38 3.38 -23.86 -9.56
N SER A 39 2.76 -23.07 -8.66
CA SER A 39 2.86 -23.26 -7.21
C SER A 39 2.27 -24.60 -6.77
N TRP A 40 1.10 -24.98 -7.28
CA TRP A 40 0.50 -26.29 -6.98
C TRP A 40 1.34 -27.46 -7.48
N LEU A 41 1.90 -27.35 -8.68
CA LEU A 41 2.79 -28.38 -9.24
C LEU A 41 4.05 -28.54 -8.39
N LEU A 42 4.72 -27.42 -8.05
CA LEU A 42 5.90 -27.43 -7.19
C LEU A 42 5.59 -27.98 -5.80
N PHE A 43 4.44 -27.62 -5.22
CA PHE A 43 3.98 -28.14 -3.94
C PHE A 43 3.74 -29.66 -4.00
N GLY A 44 3.10 -30.16 -5.06
CA GLY A 44 2.90 -31.59 -5.28
C GLY A 44 4.23 -32.35 -5.36
N ILE A 45 5.20 -31.84 -6.12
CA ILE A 45 6.55 -32.43 -6.23
C ILE A 45 7.25 -32.43 -4.87
N TYR A 46 7.13 -31.34 -4.11
CA TYR A 46 7.67 -31.22 -2.76
C TYR A 46 7.05 -32.25 -1.79
N LEU A 47 5.73 -32.46 -1.82
CA LEU A 47 5.08 -33.49 -1.00
C LEU A 47 5.54 -34.89 -1.37
N VAL A 48 5.59 -35.23 -2.66
CA VAL A 48 6.09 -36.53 -3.13
C VAL A 48 7.52 -36.74 -2.62
N TRP A 49 8.39 -35.75 -2.75
CA TRP A 49 9.75 -35.83 -2.26
C TRP A 49 9.84 -35.96 -0.71
N ALA A 50 9.02 -35.22 0.03
CA ALA A 50 9.06 -35.19 1.50
C ALA A 50 8.51 -36.48 2.15
N TYR A 51 7.43 -37.05 1.60
CA TYR A 51 6.72 -38.16 2.22
C TYR A 51 7.11 -39.55 1.66
N VAL A 52 7.56 -39.64 0.41
CA VAL A 52 7.85 -40.94 -0.21
C VAL A 52 9.16 -41.55 0.36
N PRO A 53 9.16 -42.81 0.83
CA PRO A 53 10.37 -43.51 1.32
C PRO A 53 11.49 -43.58 0.27
N HIS A 54 12.76 -43.52 0.71
CA HIS A 54 13.95 -43.55 -0.17
C HIS A 54 13.99 -44.76 -1.10
N GLN A 55 13.42 -45.90 -0.68
CA GLN A 55 13.36 -47.13 -1.47
C GLN A 55 12.60 -46.92 -2.79
N TYR A 56 11.49 -46.16 -2.75
CA TYR A 56 10.70 -45.85 -3.95
C TYR A 56 11.37 -44.76 -4.80
N LEU A 57 12.01 -43.76 -4.19
CA LEU A 57 12.78 -42.75 -4.94
C LEU A 57 13.97 -43.36 -5.68
N HIS A 58 14.67 -44.30 -5.05
CA HIS A 58 15.78 -45.03 -5.67
C HIS A 58 15.30 -45.88 -6.85
N SER A 59 14.11 -46.49 -6.74
CA SER A 59 13.49 -47.22 -7.86
C SER A 59 13.07 -46.31 -9.03
N LEU A 60 12.80 -45.02 -8.76
CA LEU A 60 12.54 -43.99 -9.76
C LEU A 60 13.82 -43.42 -10.41
N GLY A 61 15.01 -43.86 -9.98
CA GLY A 61 16.30 -43.38 -10.48
C GLY A 61 16.82 -42.10 -9.82
N ILE A 62 16.22 -41.63 -8.73
CA ILE A 62 16.70 -40.48 -7.97
C ILE A 62 17.67 -40.98 -6.89
N THR A 63 18.96 -41.05 -7.23
CA THR A 63 19.97 -41.71 -6.39
C THR A 63 20.38 -40.91 -5.15
N TYR A 64 20.29 -39.57 -5.17
CA TYR A 64 20.71 -38.73 -4.04
C TYR A 64 19.86 -37.46 -3.86
N PRO A 65 18.67 -37.54 -3.25
CA PRO A 65 17.99 -36.35 -2.75
C PRO A 65 18.73 -35.77 -1.53
N PRO A 66 18.66 -34.43 -1.29
CA PRO A 66 19.20 -33.83 -0.07
C PRO A 66 18.51 -34.39 1.19
N SER A 67 19.15 -34.24 2.35
CA SER A 67 18.66 -34.85 3.60
C SER A 67 17.21 -34.45 3.92
N ARG A 68 16.42 -35.39 4.47
CA ARG A 68 14.99 -35.15 4.77
C ARG A 68 14.72 -34.02 5.75
N TRP A 69 15.72 -33.64 6.54
CA TRP A 69 15.59 -32.53 7.48
C TRP A 69 15.25 -31.21 6.76
N TRP A 70 15.68 -31.05 5.51
CA TRP A 70 15.29 -29.93 4.65
C TRP A 70 13.78 -29.83 4.43
N ALA A 71 13.04 -30.93 4.49
CA ALA A 71 11.59 -30.90 4.41
C ALA A 71 10.96 -30.11 5.57
N ILE A 72 11.61 -30.02 6.73
CA ILE A 72 11.13 -29.24 7.88
C ILE A 72 11.72 -27.82 7.86
N VAL A 73 12.98 -27.68 7.43
CA VAL A 73 13.66 -26.38 7.36
C VAL A 73 12.99 -25.44 6.35
N ILE A 74 12.60 -25.95 5.17
CA ILE A 74 11.96 -25.14 4.12
C ILE A 74 10.68 -24.44 4.61
N PRO A 75 9.67 -25.14 5.17
CA PRO A 75 8.46 -24.50 5.66
C PRO A 75 8.73 -23.57 6.85
N TRP A 76 9.66 -23.95 7.74
CA TRP A 76 10.05 -23.08 8.86
C TRP A 76 10.70 -21.78 8.38
N SER A 77 11.62 -21.86 7.42
CA SER A 77 12.26 -20.70 6.81
C SER A 77 11.26 -19.80 6.10
N LEU A 78 10.24 -20.38 5.45
CA LEU A 78 9.18 -19.60 4.80
C LEU A 78 8.35 -18.82 5.82
N LEU A 79 8.00 -19.44 6.96
CA LEU A 79 7.29 -18.77 8.05
C LEU A 79 8.13 -17.64 8.64
N VAL A 80 9.41 -17.89 8.94
CA VAL A 80 10.33 -16.87 9.46
C VAL A 80 10.48 -15.71 8.48
N ALA A 81 10.59 -15.98 7.17
CA ALA A 81 10.65 -14.95 6.15
C ALA A 81 9.35 -14.14 6.06
N LEU A 82 8.18 -14.79 6.16
CA LEU A 82 6.88 -14.12 6.13
C LEU A 82 6.67 -13.22 7.35
N PHE A 83 6.79 -13.78 8.55
CA PHE A 83 6.59 -13.03 9.80
C PHE A 83 7.69 -11.99 10.01
N GLY A 84 8.94 -12.34 9.69
CA GLY A 84 10.07 -11.42 9.71
C GLY A 84 9.87 -10.28 8.73
N GLY A 85 9.44 -10.56 7.50
CA GLY A 85 9.13 -9.55 6.49
C GLY A 85 8.02 -8.59 6.92
N VAL A 86 6.91 -9.11 7.45
CA VAL A 86 5.82 -8.27 8.00
C VAL A 86 6.31 -7.47 9.20
N GLY A 87 7.09 -8.07 10.11
CA GLY A 87 7.65 -7.38 11.27
C GLY A 87 8.60 -6.25 10.86
N ILE A 88 9.50 -6.49 9.92
CA ILE A 88 10.43 -5.48 9.36
C ILE A 88 9.64 -4.38 8.65
N TYR A 89 8.60 -4.73 7.89
CA TYR A 89 7.75 -3.76 7.23
C TYR A 89 7.05 -2.84 8.25
N LEU A 90 6.42 -3.42 9.28
CA LEU A 90 5.77 -2.64 10.33
C LEU A 90 6.77 -1.78 11.10
N TRP A 91 7.94 -2.33 11.40
CA TRP A 91 9.05 -1.61 12.02
C TRP A 91 9.43 -0.40 11.16
N MET A 92 9.83 -0.61 9.91
CA MET A 92 10.20 0.46 8.97
C MET A 92 9.08 1.49 8.81
N ASN A 93 7.82 1.05 8.69
CA ASN A 93 6.67 1.94 8.59
C ASN A 93 6.53 2.84 9.83
N ARG A 94 6.86 2.34 11.03
CA ARG A 94 6.88 3.15 12.26
C ARG A 94 8.04 4.15 12.32
N TYR A 95 9.15 3.89 11.64
CA TYR A 95 10.24 4.87 11.51
C TYR A 95 9.95 5.94 10.45
N LEU A 96 9.22 5.57 9.40
CA LEU A 96 8.94 6.44 8.26
C LEU A 96 7.66 7.27 8.40
N VAL A 97 6.78 6.94 9.34
CA VAL A 97 5.51 7.62 9.59
C VAL A 97 5.55 8.33 10.93
N HIS A 98 4.90 9.49 11.04
CA HIS A 98 4.74 10.19 12.30
C HIS A 98 4.14 9.29 13.40
N PRO A 99 4.43 9.56 14.69
CA PRO A 99 3.81 8.81 15.79
C PRO A 99 2.27 8.89 15.66
N LEU A 100 1.59 7.78 15.97
CA LEU A 100 0.14 7.64 15.81
C LEU A 100 -0.69 8.68 16.57
N SER A 101 -0.10 9.33 17.58
CA SER A 101 -0.71 10.42 18.34
C SER A 101 -0.59 11.79 17.67
N SER A 102 0.23 11.93 16.62
CA SER A 102 0.50 13.23 16.03
C SER A 102 -0.67 13.75 15.21
N ILE A 103 -0.94 15.04 15.37
CA ILE A 103 -1.94 15.76 14.59
C ILE A 103 -1.55 15.92 13.11
N ASN A 104 -0.25 15.76 12.79
CA ASN A 104 0.29 15.87 11.44
C ASN A 104 -0.15 14.71 10.54
N LEU A 105 -0.66 13.61 11.09
CA LEU A 105 -1.29 12.53 10.30
C LEU A 105 -2.64 12.96 9.71
N VAL A 106 -3.28 13.99 10.28
CA VAL A 106 -4.58 14.52 9.86
C VAL A 106 -4.43 15.73 8.93
N CYS A 107 -3.29 16.43 8.98
CA CYS A 107 -3.07 17.68 8.27
C CYS A 107 -2.23 17.45 7.00
N ASP A 108 -2.72 17.94 5.86
CA ASP A 108 -2.01 17.93 4.57
C ASP A 108 -1.67 19.37 4.12
N ALA A 109 -0.80 19.50 3.10
CA ALA A 109 -0.36 20.77 2.50
C ALA A 109 -1.52 21.66 2.04
N THR A 110 -2.69 21.08 1.79
CA THR A 110 -3.91 21.77 1.35
C THR A 110 -4.69 22.42 2.51
N ASN A 111 -4.46 22.01 3.76
CA ASN A 111 -5.19 22.49 4.96
C ASN A 111 -4.22 22.89 6.08
N SER A 112 -3.23 23.74 5.77
CA SER A 112 -2.21 24.21 6.72
C SER A 112 -2.78 24.86 7.98
N ASP A 113 -3.93 25.52 7.85
CA ASP A 113 -4.58 26.27 8.93
C ASP A 113 -5.17 25.34 10.00
N LEU A 114 -5.64 24.15 9.58
CA LEU A 114 -6.15 23.12 10.50
C LEU A 114 -5.02 22.58 11.38
N GLY A 115 -3.83 22.43 10.79
CA GLY A 115 -2.60 22.13 11.51
C GLY A 115 -2.35 23.17 12.58
N LEU A 116 -2.31 24.46 12.23
CA LEU A 116 -2.05 25.54 13.18
C LEU A 116 -3.02 25.57 14.37
N LEU A 117 -4.32 25.34 14.12
CA LEU A 117 -5.36 25.35 15.16
C LEU A 117 -5.23 24.19 16.17
N LEU A 118 -4.75 23.03 15.72
CA LEU A 118 -4.63 21.82 16.54
C LEU A 118 -3.20 21.58 17.07
N ARG A 119 -2.22 22.39 16.64
CA ARG A 119 -0.77 22.19 16.82
C ARG A 119 -0.17 22.72 18.12
N LYS A 120 -0.98 23.10 19.10
CA LYS A 120 -0.44 23.72 20.33
C LYS A 120 0.35 22.76 21.24
N ASP A 121 0.41 21.46 20.96
CA ASP A 121 0.89 20.45 21.94
C ASP A 121 2.14 19.60 21.60
N ASP A 122 2.72 19.60 20.39
CA ASP A 122 3.82 18.65 20.06
C ASP A 122 5.17 19.32 19.68
N SER A 123 6.26 18.70 20.18
CA SER A 123 7.69 19.10 20.10
C SER A 123 8.19 19.46 18.69
N GLU A 124 8.75 20.66 18.52
CA GLU A 124 9.30 21.16 17.26
C GLU A 124 10.53 20.38 16.75
N GLU A 125 11.25 19.71 17.66
CA GLU A 125 12.47 18.95 17.35
C GLU A 125 12.17 17.67 16.56
N ASP A 126 11.11 16.95 16.92
CA ASP A 126 10.68 15.71 16.25
C ASP A 126 10.26 15.95 14.79
N ARG A 127 9.71 17.13 14.53
CA ARG A 127 9.31 17.57 13.18
C ARG A 127 10.51 17.79 12.28
N GLN A 128 11.54 18.51 12.76
CA GLN A 128 12.74 18.80 11.96
C GLN A 128 13.48 17.51 11.59
N MET A 129 13.57 16.56 12.54
CA MET A 129 14.17 15.26 12.28
C MET A 129 13.38 14.47 11.22
N PHE A 130 12.05 14.49 11.27
CA PHE A 130 11.20 13.80 10.30
C PHE A 130 11.24 14.42 8.90
N GLU A 131 11.11 15.75 8.79
CA GLU A 131 11.11 16.45 7.49
C GLU A 131 12.44 16.23 6.76
N SER A 132 13.56 16.22 7.48
CA SER A 132 14.87 15.91 6.89
C SER A 132 14.99 14.45 6.40
N GLN A 133 14.37 13.51 7.11
CA GLN A 133 14.30 12.10 6.70
C GLN A 133 13.40 11.95 5.47
N GLN A 134 12.20 12.54 5.47
CA GLN A 134 11.30 12.51 4.32
C GLN A 134 11.96 13.11 3.08
N GLN A 135 12.59 14.27 3.17
CA GLN A 135 13.32 14.87 2.04
C GLN A 135 14.40 13.94 1.46
N ARG A 136 14.99 13.08 2.30
CA ARG A 136 16.00 12.09 1.89
C ARG A 136 15.39 10.87 1.19
N TYR A 137 14.15 10.50 1.52
CA TYR A 137 13.44 9.34 0.96
C TYR A 137 12.43 9.69 -0.14
N THR A 138 12.03 10.95 -0.28
CA THR A 138 11.13 11.42 -1.34
C THR A 138 11.89 11.58 -2.65
N PHE A 139 12.28 10.45 -3.25
CA PHE A 139 12.50 10.40 -4.69
C PHE A 139 11.13 10.27 -5.36
N ILE A 140 10.59 11.38 -5.84
CA ILE A 140 9.43 11.38 -6.73
C ILE A 140 10.00 11.23 -8.15
N PRO A 141 9.93 10.05 -8.80
CA PRO A 141 10.28 9.97 -10.21
C PRO A 141 9.33 10.89 -10.98
N ASP A 142 9.83 11.58 -12.01
CA ASP A 142 9.08 12.43 -12.95
C ASP A 142 8.08 11.65 -13.84
N GLY A 143 7.48 10.59 -13.32
CA GLY A 143 6.39 9.85 -13.91
C GLY A 143 5.09 10.21 -13.21
N GLY A 144 4.17 10.86 -13.92
CA GLY A 144 2.78 11.11 -13.51
C GLY A 144 1.96 9.83 -13.35
N VAL A 145 2.41 8.92 -12.47
CA VAL A 145 1.74 7.67 -12.11
C VAL A 145 0.60 7.93 -11.13
N MET A 146 0.62 9.07 -10.44
CA MET A 146 -0.46 9.54 -9.58
C MET A 146 -0.61 11.06 -9.79
N PRO A 147 -1.78 11.56 -10.23
CA PRO A 147 -2.06 12.99 -10.07
C PRO A 147 -1.92 13.31 -8.58
N PRO A 148 -1.46 14.51 -8.20
CA PRO A 148 -1.35 14.86 -6.79
C PRO A 148 -2.70 14.56 -6.16
N THR A 149 -2.71 13.65 -5.18
CA THR A 149 -3.89 13.32 -4.38
C THR A 149 -4.13 14.52 -3.49
N LEU A 150 -4.57 15.63 -4.09
CA LEU A 150 -5.19 16.70 -3.33
C LEU A 150 -6.49 16.11 -2.82
N ASP A 151 -6.50 15.74 -1.54
CA ASP A 151 -7.75 15.56 -0.83
C ASP A 151 -8.53 16.89 -0.93
N LEU A 152 -9.82 16.78 -1.26
CA LEU A 152 -10.67 17.98 -1.30
C LEU A 152 -10.62 18.64 0.08
N SER A 153 -10.46 19.96 0.12
CA SER A 153 -10.39 20.67 1.40
C SER A 153 -11.62 20.36 2.23
N LEU A 154 -11.41 20.06 3.51
CA LEU A 154 -12.48 19.65 4.42
C LEU A 154 -13.54 20.75 4.54
N ASP A 155 -13.11 22.02 4.44
CA ASP A 155 -13.98 23.18 4.40
C ASP A 155 -14.86 23.22 3.14
N TRP A 156 -14.32 22.86 1.96
CA TRP A 156 -15.11 22.73 0.75
C TRP A 156 -16.15 21.60 0.86
N VAL A 157 -15.76 20.44 1.40
CA VAL A 157 -16.64 19.29 1.60
C VAL A 157 -17.74 19.63 2.59
N ASN A 158 -17.40 20.26 3.72
CA ASN A 158 -18.37 20.69 4.73
C ASN A 158 -19.34 21.73 4.15
N LYS A 159 -18.85 22.66 3.32
CA LYS A 159 -19.71 23.62 2.63
C LYS A 159 -20.67 22.95 1.64
N GLN A 160 -20.23 21.91 0.93
CA GLN A 160 -21.13 21.16 0.03
C GLN A 160 -22.14 20.28 0.77
N LEU A 161 -21.73 19.59 1.84
CA LEU A 161 -22.62 18.68 2.57
C LEU A 161 -23.59 19.44 3.47
N TYR A 162 -23.10 20.39 4.25
CA TYR A 162 -23.88 21.02 5.31
C TYR A 162 -24.50 22.36 4.90
N LEU A 163 -23.80 23.17 4.07
CA LEU A 163 -24.32 24.49 3.68
C LEU A 163 -25.17 24.46 2.41
N HIS A 164 -25.00 23.48 1.52
CA HIS A 164 -25.89 23.29 0.37
C HIS A 164 -27.24 22.67 0.77
N SER A 165 -27.29 21.82 1.80
CA SER A 165 -28.53 21.18 2.25
C SER A 165 -29.57 22.20 2.76
N GLN A 166 -29.14 23.31 3.37
CA GLN A 166 -30.05 24.32 3.93
C GLN A 166 -30.71 25.23 2.88
N SER A 167 -30.24 25.23 1.63
CA SER A 167 -30.86 26.05 0.56
C SER A 167 -32.08 25.40 -0.11
N HIS A 168 -32.41 24.15 0.24
CA HIS A 168 -33.56 23.41 -0.31
C HIS A 168 -34.77 23.32 0.64
N SER A 169 -34.69 23.95 1.82
CA SER A 169 -35.73 23.95 2.86
C SER A 169 -36.45 25.29 3.01
N VAL A 170 -36.65 26.03 1.91
CA VAL A 170 -37.56 27.20 1.83
C VAL A 170 -38.33 27.15 0.52
#